data_AF-A0A9J6QEY4-F1
#
_entry.id   AF-A0A9J6QEY4-F1
#
_cell.length_a   1.000
_cell.length_b   1.000
_cell.length_c   1.000
_cell.angle_alpha   90.00
_cell.angle_beta   90.00
_cell.angle_gamma   90.00
#
_symmetry.space_group_name_H-M   'P 1'
#
loop_
_entity.id
_entity.type
_entity.pdbx_description
1 polymer ?
#
loop_
_entity_poly.entity_id
_entity_poly.type
_entity_poly.pdbx_seq_one_letter_code
_entity_poly.pdbx_strand_id
1 'polypeptide(L)'
;MRYLLLAVSALLLSGCATDARDCDPTTGDVSIVTKFNCNYSGTWDKRVDDKQSTLAHEQVLNAEFKAVNEAIEKEKMQSNASVASKRQSQQALQNSLNKLVAQLKTKTAGRAGAQKQVADLEKSIKEAQNRPSDSEMQKQMELQKLQGQLTELQATLATQ
;
A
#
# COMPACT_ATOMS: atom_id res chain seq x y z
N MET A 1 56.41 -38.12 -12.66
CA MET A 1 55.06 -37.92 -13.25
C MET A 1 53.95 -38.42 -12.33
N ARG A 2 53.82 -37.89 -11.09
CA ARG A 2 52.68 -38.21 -10.20
C ARG A 2 52.14 -37.03 -9.40
N TYR A 3 52.87 -35.91 -9.39
CA TYR A 3 52.44 -34.66 -8.76
C TYR A 3 51.77 -33.66 -9.72
N LEU A 4 51.84 -33.92 -11.03
CA LEU A 4 51.23 -33.05 -12.05
C LEU A 4 49.72 -33.30 -12.23
N LEU A 5 49.21 -34.44 -11.74
CA LEU A 5 47.77 -34.77 -11.76
C LEU A 5 46.99 -34.19 -10.55
N LEU A 6 47.68 -33.82 -9.47
CA LEU A 6 47.04 -33.24 -8.27
C LEU A 6 46.88 -31.72 -8.36
N ALA A 7 47.65 -31.04 -9.21
CA ALA A 7 47.57 -29.59 -9.39
C ALA A 7 46.42 -29.17 -10.34
N VAL A 8 45.97 -30.06 -11.22
CA VAL A 8 44.88 -29.77 -12.19
C VAL A 8 43.49 -29.89 -11.54
N SER A 9 43.35 -30.69 -10.48
CA SER A 9 42.09 -30.83 -9.72
C SER A 9 41.77 -29.64 -8.81
N ALA A 10 42.73 -28.75 -8.52
CA ALA A 10 42.51 -27.59 -7.66
C ALA A 10 41.99 -26.34 -8.40
N LEU A 11 41.99 -26.35 -9.75
CA LEU A 11 41.56 -25.21 -10.58
C LEU A 11 40.07 -25.29 -11.01
N LEU A 12 39.33 -26.31 -10.59
CA LEU A 12 37.91 -26.48 -10.93
C LEU A 12 36.94 -26.05 -9.81
N LEU A 13 37.42 -25.47 -8.72
CA LEU A 13 36.58 -24.86 -7.67
C LEU A 13 36.56 -23.32 -7.74
N SER A 14 36.56 -22.74 -8.94
CA SER A 14 36.00 -21.40 -9.12
C SER A 14 34.48 -21.48 -8.93
N GLY A 15 34.04 -21.48 -7.67
CA GLY A 15 32.64 -21.26 -7.33
C GLY A 15 32.23 -19.91 -7.91
N CYS A 16 31.45 -19.92 -8.98
CA CYS A 16 30.79 -18.72 -9.48
C CYS A 16 29.98 -18.14 -8.31
N ALA A 17 30.34 -16.94 -7.86
CA ALA A 17 29.45 -16.12 -7.08
C ALA A 17 28.22 -15.89 -7.95
N THR A 18 27.15 -16.64 -7.69
CA THR A 18 25.87 -16.47 -8.35
C THR A 18 25.38 -15.06 -8.03
N ASP A 19 25.28 -14.23 -9.06
CA ASP A 19 24.74 -12.88 -8.94
C ASP A 19 23.25 -13.00 -8.55
N ALA A 20 22.77 -12.15 -7.65
CA ALA A 20 21.37 -12.18 -7.22
C ALA A 20 20.39 -11.96 -8.39
N ARG A 21 20.88 -11.39 -9.51
CA ARG A 21 20.18 -11.26 -10.79
C ARG A 21 19.81 -12.60 -11.43
N ASP A 22 20.55 -13.69 -11.14
CA ASP A 22 20.28 -15.04 -11.69
C ASP A 22 19.22 -15.82 -10.88
N CYS A 23 18.69 -15.26 -9.78
CA CYS A 23 17.59 -15.83 -9.00
C CYS A 23 16.21 -15.25 -9.41
N ASP A 24 16.04 -14.82 -10.68
CA ASP A 24 14.77 -14.38 -11.24
C ASP A 24 14.07 -15.55 -11.98
N PRO A 25 12.92 -16.05 -11.52
CA PRO A 25 12.21 -17.15 -12.17
C PRO A 25 11.41 -16.72 -13.41
N THR A 26 11.34 -15.42 -13.71
CA THR A 26 10.64 -14.90 -14.90
C THR A 26 11.51 -14.95 -16.16
N THR A 27 12.83 -15.02 -15.98
CA THR A 27 13.80 -15.39 -17.02
C THR A 27 13.90 -16.92 -17.02
N GLY A 28 13.17 -17.57 -17.92
CA GLY A 28 13.05 -19.02 -17.98
C GLY A 28 14.38 -19.78 -17.93
N ASP A 29 14.32 -20.96 -17.32
CA ASP A 29 15.40 -21.95 -17.10
C ASP A 29 16.41 -21.67 -15.98
N VAL A 30 15.91 -21.51 -14.74
CA VAL A 30 16.74 -21.72 -13.55
C VAL A 30 16.93 -23.22 -13.27
N SER A 31 18.16 -23.72 -13.47
CA SER A 31 18.55 -25.11 -13.13
C SER A 31 18.20 -25.47 -11.67
N ILE A 32 17.88 -26.74 -11.40
CA ILE A 32 17.53 -27.27 -10.06
C ILE A 32 18.61 -26.91 -9.02
N VAL A 33 19.87 -26.86 -9.43
CA VAL A 33 21.01 -26.48 -8.58
C VAL A 33 20.97 -25.00 -8.18
N THR A 34 20.61 -24.11 -9.11
CA THR A 34 20.42 -22.67 -8.87
C THR A 34 19.24 -22.43 -7.93
N LYS A 35 18.14 -23.17 -8.13
CA LYS A 35 16.95 -23.11 -7.26
C LYS A 35 17.28 -23.52 -5.81
N PHE A 36 18.11 -24.55 -5.62
CA PHE A 36 18.54 -25.00 -4.29
C PHE A 36 19.43 -23.98 -3.58
N ASN A 37 20.34 -23.32 -4.31
CA ASN A 37 21.24 -22.31 -3.75
C ASN A 37 20.50 -21.01 -3.37
N CYS A 38 19.55 -20.57 -4.20
CA CYS A 38 18.68 -19.44 -3.86
C CYS A 38 17.74 -19.81 -2.67
N ASN A 39 17.29 -21.07 -2.52
CA ASN A 39 16.47 -21.51 -1.37
C ASN A 39 17.28 -21.56 -0.07
N TYR A 40 18.51 -22.07 -0.12
CA TYR A 40 19.41 -22.15 1.03
C TYR A 40 19.87 -20.76 1.54
N SER A 41 19.93 -19.74 0.67
CA SER A 41 20.21 -18.35 1.07
C SER A 41 19.05 -17.67 1.84
N GLY A 42 17.89 -18.33 1.98
CA GLY A 42 16.71 -17.79 2.67
C GLY A 42 16.14 -16.53 2.00
N THR A 43 16.38 -16.33 0.71
CA THR A 43 15.90 -15.18 -0.07
C THR A 43 14.53 -15.44 -0.70
N TRP A 44 14.18 -16.71 -0.99
CA TRP A 44 12.84 -17.07 -1.45
C TRP A 44 11.79 -16.92 -0.37
N ASP A 45 12.03 -17.46 0.82
CA ASP A 45 11.11 -17.32 1.96
C ASP A 45 10.88 -15.84 2.30
N LYS A 46 11.97 -15.04 2.30
CA LYS A 46 11.86 -13.57 2.45
C LYS A 46 11.00 -12.93 1.35
N ARG A 47 11.13 -13.34 0.09
CA ARG A 47 10.30 -12.79 -1.01
C ARG A 47 8.83 -13.23 -0.91
N VAL A 48 8.56 -14.44 -0.44
CA VAL A 48 7.19 -14.93 -0.23
C VAL A 48 6.56 -14.19 0.94
N ASP A 49 7.25 -14.08 2.07
CA ASP A 49 6.82 -13.33 3.24
C ASP A 49 6.61 -11.85 2.91
N ASP A 50 7.53 -11.22 2.18
CA ASP A 50 7.39 -9.83 1.73
C ASP A 50 6.17 -9.65 0.84
N LYS A 51 5.93 -10.55 -0.13
CA LYS A 51 4.75 -10.49 -1.01
C LYS A 51 3.45 -10.72 -0.25
N GLN A 52 3.45 -11.62 0.72
CA GLN A 52 2.26 -11.93 1.51
C GLN A 52 1.93 -10.80 2.49
N SER A 53 2.96 -10.22 3.11
CA SER A 53 2.85 -8.99 3.90
C SER A 53 2.33 -7.82 3.06
N THR A 54 2.89 -7.63 1.85
CA THR A 54 2.42 -6.60 0.91
C THR A 54 0.96 -6.81 0.52
N LEU A 55 0.58 -8.04 0.15
CA LEU A 55 -0.79 -8.36 -0.22
C LEU A 55 -1.77 -8.11 0.94
N ALA A 56 -1.44 -8.53 2.16
CA ALA A 56 -2.26 -8.27 3.34
C ALA A 56 -2.43 -6.77 3.60
N HIS A 57 -1.35 -5.99 3.46
CA HIS A 57 -1.39 -4.55 3.65
C HIS A 57 -2.23 -3.83 2.57
N GLU A 58 -2.12 -4.24 1.29
CA GLU A 58 -2.95 -3.72 0.21
C GLU A 58 -4.44 -4.07 0.39
N GLN A 59 -4.75 -5.28 0.88
CA GLN A 59 -6.12 -5.68 1.19
C GLN A 59 -6.72 -4.81 2.31
N VAL A 60 -5.96 -4.55 3.38
CA VAL A 60 -6.38 -3.66 4.46
C VAL A 60 -6.63 -2.26 3.91
N LEU A 61 -5.68 -1.69 3.15
CA LEU A 61 -5.83 -0.34 2.62
C LEU A 61 -7.02 -0.21 1.68
N ASN A 62 -7.26 -1.19 0.80
CA ASN A 62 -8.41 -1.19 -0.09
C ASN A 62 -9.73 -1.29 0.70
N ALA A 63 -9.77 -2.10 1.76
CA ALA A 63 -10.91 -2.15 2.66
C ALA A 63 -11.18 -0.79 3.33
N GLU A 64 -10.14 -0.04 3.73
CA GLU A 64 -10.29 1.31 4.27
C GLU A 64 -10.83 2.30 3.25
N PHE A 65 -10.33 2.29 2.00
CA PHE A 65 -10.87 3.13 0.93
C PHE A 65 -12.35 2.85 0.68
N LYS A 66 -12.73 1.57 0.65
CA LYS A 66 -14.13 1.16 0.52
C LYS A 66 -14.98 1.64 1.69
N ALA A 67 -14.49 1.47 2.93
CA ALA A 67 -15.21 1.90 4.13
C ALA A 67 -15.42 3.43 4.16
N VAL A 68 -14.44 4.22 3.72
CA VAL A 68 -14.61 5.68 3.58
C VAL A 68 -15.65 6.02 2.52
N ASN A 69 -15.60 5.38 1.35
CA ASN A 69 -16.59 5.63 0.29
C ASN A 69 -18.01 5.29 0.75
N GLU A 70 -18.21 4.15 1.41
CA GLU A 70 -19.51 3.78 2.00
C GLU A 70 -19.98 4.79 3.04
N ALA A 71 -19.08 5.29 3.89
CA ALA A 71 -19.40 6.31 4.87
C ALA A 71 -19.77 7.65 4.23
N ILE A 72 -19.09 8.05 3.14
CA ILE A 72 -19.42 9.26 2.36
C ILE A 72 -20.82 9.12 1.75
N GLU A 73 -21.13 8.00 1.12
CA GLU A 73 -22.46 7.78 0.52
C GLU A 73 -23.56 7.75 1.58
N LYS A 74 -23.29 7.12 2.74
CA LYS A 74 -24.22 7.15 3.88
C LYS A 74 -24.48 8.56 4.38
N GLU A 75 -23.45 9.42 4.43
CA GLU A 75 -23.55 10.81 4.85
C GLU A 75 -24.37 11.65 3.84
N LYS A 76 -24.18 11.44 2.53
CA LYS A 76 -24.96 12.10 1.47
C LYS A 76 -26.46 11.80 1.57
N MET A 77 -26.83 10.60 2.01
CA MET A 77 -28.22 10.17 2.17
C MET A 77 -28.92 10.73 3.42
N GLN A 78 -28.21 11.41 4.33
CA GLN A 78 -28.78 11.85 5.62
C GLN A 78 -29.73 13.06 5.53
N SER A 79 -30.06 13.61 4.35
CA SER A 79 -30.81 14.86 4.18
C SER A 79 -32.05 15.00 5.10
N ASN A 80 -32.88 13.95 5.18
CA ASN A 80 -34.10 13.90 6.02
C ASN A 80 -33.94 13.11 7.33
N ALA A 81 -32.72 12.71 7.68
CA ALA A 81 -32.48 11.90 8.88
C ALA A 81 -32.52 12.74 10.15
N SER A 82 -32.77 12.07 11.29
CA SER A 82 -32.75 12.74 12.60
C SER A 82 -31.36 13.33 12.91
N VAL A 83 -31.32 14.36 13.77
CA VAL A 83 -30.06 14.98 14.20
C VAL A 83 -29.11 13.95 14.84
N ALA A 84 -29.65 12.99 15.59
CA ALA A 84 -28.86 11.90 16.15
C ALA A 84 -28.23 11.01 15.06
N SER A 85 -29.01 10.65 14.02
CA SER A 85 -28.51 9.87 12.88
C SER A 85 -27.46 10.62 12.07
N LYS A 86 -27.66 11.92 11.84
CA LYS A 86 -26.69 12.81 11.18
C LYS A 86 -25.37 12.84 11.96
N ARG A 87 -25.41 13.04 13.29
CA ARG A 87 -24.22 13.04 14.15
C ARG A 87 -23.49 11.70 14.14
N GLN A 88 -24.23 10.59 14.21
CA GLN A 88 -23.64 9.26 14.17
C GLN A 88 -22.94 8.99 12.83
N SER A 89 -23.57 9.37 11.72
CA SER A 89 -23.00 9.18 10.38
C SER A 89 -21.76 10.05 10.17
N GLN A 90 -21.78 11.29 10.64
CA GLN A 90 -20.62 12.18 10.61
C GLN A 90 -19.46 11.64 11.44
N GLN A 91 -19.71 11.13 12.66
CA GLN A 91 -18.68 10.50 13.48
C GLN A 91 -18.10 9.24 12.83
N ALA A 92 -18.94 8.41 12.22
CA ALA A 92 -18.49 7.21 11.50
C ALA A 92 -17.59 7.58 10.33
N LEU A 93 -18.00 8.56 9.50
CA LEU A 93 -17.19 9.08 8.40
C LEU A 93 -15.85 9.63 8.91
N GLN A 94 -15.87 10.37 10.02
CA GLN A 94 -14.67 10.93 10.60
C GLN A 94 -13.67 9.86 11.06
N ASN A 95 -14.18 8.80 11.69
CA ASN A 95 -13.36 7.69 12.15
C ASN A 95 -12.72 6.94 10.97
N SER A 96 -13.51 6.66 9.91
CA SER A 96 -12.99 6.01 8.70
C SER A 96 -11.93 6.86 8.01
N LEU A 97 -12.14 8.17 7.88
CA LEU A 97 -11.17 9.10 7.28
C LEU A 97 -9.85 9.14 8.08
N ASN A 98 -9.93 9.23 9.41
CA ASN A 98 -8.75 9.24 10.27
C ASN A 98 -7.95 7.93 10.18
N LYS A 99 -8.66 6.80 10.15
CA LYS A 99 -8.05 5.48 9.99
C LYS A 99 -7.34 5.35 8.65
N LEU A 100 -7.98 5.76 7.56
CA LEU A 100 -7.40 5.78 6.23
C LEU A 100 -6.15 6.68 6.18
N VAL A 101 -6.21 7.90 6.70
CA VAL A 101 -5.05 8.81 6.75
C VAL A 101 -3.87 8.21 7.52
N ALA A 102 -4.12 7.52 8.64
CA ALA A 102 -3.06 6.86 9.41
C ALA A 102 -2.37 5.75 8.61
N GLN A 103 -3.14 4.92 7.91
CA GLN A 103 -2.60 3.87 7.02
C GLN A 103 -1.81 4.48 5.86
N LEU A 104 -2.34 5.55 5.26
CA LEU A 104 -1.70 6.24 4.14
C LEU A 104 -0.38 6.92 4.54
N LYS A 105 -0.29 7.52 5.72
CA LYS A 105 0.97 8.09 6.23
C LYS A 105 2.07 7.04 6.32
N THR A 106 1.71 5.84 6.77
CA THR A 106 2.64 4.71 6.87
C THR A 106 3.04 4.23 5.48
N LYS A 107 2.08 4.03 4.57
CA LYS A 107 2.34 3.56 3.19
C LYS A 107 3.15 4.56 2.34
N THR A 108 2.97 5.85 2.59
CA THR A 108 3.63 6.92 1.81
C THR A 108 4.95 7.37 2.40
N ALA A 109 5.43 6.78 3.50
CA ALA A 109 6.70 7.14 4.11
C ALA A 109 7.85 7.10 3.08
N GLY A 110 8.60 8.21 2.97
CA GLY A 110 9.69 8.36 2.01
C GLY A 110 9.26 8.75 0.59
N ARG A 111 7.95 8.92 0.32
CA ARG A 111 7.41 9.33 -0.99
C ARG A 111 6.84 10.74 -0.92
N ALA A 112 7.70 11.75 -1.08
CA ALA A 112 7.35 13.16 -0.85
C ALA A 112 6.06 13.63 -1.57
N GLY A 113 5.84 13.21 -2.82
CA GLY A 113 4.63 13.55 -3.58
C GLY A 113 3.35 12.96 -2.96
N ALA A 114 3.38 11.68 -2.59
CA ALA A 114 2.24 11.01 -1.96
C ALA A 114 2.01 11.50 -0.52
N GLN A 115 3.09 11.81 0.22
CA GLN A 115 2.98 12.41 1.55
C GLN A 115 2.32 13.79 1.52
N LYS A 116 2.61 14.59 0.48
CA LYS A 116 1.95 15.88 0.28
C LYS A 116 0.44 15.70 0.04
N GLN A 117 0.04 14.79 -0.84
CA GLN A 117 -1.38 14.49 -1.08
C GLN A 117 -2.10 14.00 0.20
N VAL A 118 -1.44 13.17 1.02
CA VAL A 118 -1.98 12.73 2.32
C VAL A 118 -2.13 13.89 3.30
N ALA A 119 -1.18 14.82 3.33
CA ALA A 119 -1.25 16.01 4.17
C ALA A 119 -2.37 16.97 3.72
N ASP A 120 -2.55 17.15 2.41
CA ASP A 120 -3.63 17.96 1.83
C ASP A 120 -5.01 17.34 2.11
N LEU A 121 -5.12 16.01 2.07
CA LEU A 121 -6.32 15.27 2.47
C LEU A 121 -6.62 15.48 3.96
N GLU A 122 -5.63 15.31 4.84
CA GLU A 122 -5.78 15.53 6.29
C GLU A 122 -6.22 16.95 6.60
N LYS A 123 -5.63 17.94 5.92
CA LYS A 123 -6.01 19.34 6.06
C LYS A 123 -7.48 19.56 5.65
N SER A 124 -7.90 19.01 4.52
CA SER A 124 -9.27 19.13 4.01
C SER A 124 -10.28 18.51 4.99
N ILE A 125 -9.93 17.37 5.61
CA ILE A 125 -10.75 16.71 6.64
C ILE A 125 -10.89 17.61 7.89
N LYS A 126 -9.78 18.20 8.36
CA LYS A 126 -9.78 19.10 9.52
C LYS A 126 -10.56 20.39 9.26
N GLU A 127 -10.45 20.95 8.06
CA GLU A 127 -11.22 22.13 7.65
C GLU A 127 -12.73 21.84 7.68
N ALA A 128 -13.16 20.70 7.14
CA ALA A 128 -14.56 20.27 7.15
C ALA A 128 -15.11 20.01 8.57
N GLN A 129 -14.27 19.60 9.52
CA GLN A 129 -14.68 19.46 10.93
C GLN A 129 -14.88 20.81 11.61
N ASN A 130 -13.96 21.74 11.37
CA ASN A 130 -13.93 23.03 12.07
C ASN A 130 -14.93 24.04 11.50
N ARG A 131 -15.40 23.80 10.27
CA ARG A 131 -16.38 24.63 9.60
C ARG A 131 -17.63 23.81 9.29
N PRO A 132 -18.61 23.73 10.21
CA PRO A 132 -19.88 23.08 9.91
C PRO A 132 -20.52 23.76 8.70
N SER A 133 -20.97 22.97 7.72
CA SER A 133 -21.54 23.47 6.48
C SER A 133 -22.83 24.27 6.76
N ASP A 134 -22.97 25.45 6.14
CA ASP A 134 -24.13 26.33 6.35
C ASP A 134 -25.37 25.83 5.58
N SER A 135 -25.18 24.90 4.62
CA SER A 135 -26.25 24.28 3.84
C SER A 135 -25.93 22.83 3.46
N GLU A 136 -26.97 22.04 3.21
CA GLU A 136 -26.83 20.66 2.70
C GLU A 136 -26.10 20.63 1.33
N MET A 137 -26.25 21.68 0.50
CA MET A 137 -25.53 21.80 -0.77
C MET A 137 -24.02 21.96 -0.56
N GLN A 138 -23.59 22.82 0.34
CA GLN A 138 -22.17 22.97 0.68
C GLN A 138 -21.59 21.65 1.20
N LYS A 139 -22.34 20.96 2.06
CA LYS A 139 -21.95 19.65 2.60
C LYS A 139 -21.75 18.60 1.50
N GLN A 140 -22.66 18.55 0.52
CA GLN A 140 -22.52 17.63 -0.61
C GLN A 140 -21.29 17.95 -1.46
N MET A 141 -20.97 19.23 -1.68
CA MET A 141 -19.76 19.63 -2.42
C MET A 141 -18.48 19.26 -1.65
N GLU A 142 -18.46 19.42 -0.33
CA GLU A 142 -17.33 19.01 0.51
C GLU A 142 -17.10 17.49 0.43
N LEU A 143 -18.17 16.70 0.53
CA LEU A 143 -18.10 15.24 0.40
C LEU A 143 -17.62 14.81 -0.99
N GLN A 144 -18.06 15.49 -2.05
CA GLN A 144 -17.57 15.23 -3.41
C GLN A 144 -16.09 15.57 -3.57
N LYS A 145 -15.64 16.70 -3.00
CA LYS A 145 -14.22 17.09 -2.99
C LYS A 145 -13.36 16.04 -2.30
N LEU A 146 -13.76 15.59 -1.11
CA LEU A 146 -13.06 14.54 -0.36
C LEU A 146 -12.98 13.23 -1.15
N GLN A 147 -14.08 12.83 -1.79
CA GLN A 147 -14.12 11.63 -2.63
C GLN A 147 -13.19 11.75 -3.85
N GLY A 148 -13.10 12.92 -4.46
CA GLY A 148 -12.15 13.21 -5.54
C GLY A 148 -10.69 13.09 -5.09
N GLN A 149 -10.34 13.72 -3.96
CA GLN A 149 -8.99 13.62 -3.38
C GLN A 149 -8.62 12.17 -3.02
N LEU A 150 -9.57 11.39 -2.50
CA LEU A 150 -9.37 9.96 -2.24
C LEU A 150 -9.08 9.18 -3.53
N THR A 151 -9.84 9.44 -4.58
CA THR A 151 -9.70 8.73 -5.87
C THR A 151 -8.35 9.05 -6.52
N GLU A 152 -7.94 10.32 -6.50
CA GLU A 152 -6.63 10.74 -7.01
C GLU A 152 -5.48 10.10 -6.23
N LEU A 153 -5.59 10.08 -4.89
CA LEU A 153 -4.59 9.45 -4.05
C LEU A 153 -4.53 7.94 -4.27
N GLN A 154 -5.67 7.27 -4.39
CA GLN A 154 -5.74 5.84 -4.71
C GLN A 154 -5.07 5.55 -6.05
N ALA A 155 -5.32 6.36 -7.08
CA ALA A 155 -4.68 6.23 -8.39
C ALA A 155 -3.15 6.43 -8.30
N THR A 156 -2.71 7.46 -7.56
CA THR A 156 -1.28 7.75 -7.34
C THR A 156 -0.55 6.62 -6.60
N LEU A 157 -1.27 5.88 -5.74
CA LEU A 157 -0.74 4.72 -5.03
C LEU A 157 -0.76 3.43 -5.85
N ALA A 158 -1.59 3.35 -6.89
CA ALA A 158 -1.67 2.20 -7.78
C ALA A 158 -0.61 2.22 -8.90
N THR A 159 -0.07 3.41 -9.21
CA THR A 159 0.95 3.60 -10.25
C THR A 159 2.40 3.56 -9.74
N GLN A 160 2.61 3.33 -8.44
CA GLN A 160 3.91 3.30 -7.76
C GLN A 160 4.20 1.92 -7.16
#